data_AF-A0A2R6LSA0-F1
#
_entry.id   AF-A0A2R6LSA0-F1
#
_cell.length_a   1.000
_cell.length_b   1.000
_cell.length_c   1.000
_cell.angle_alpha   90.00
_cell.angle_beta   90.00
_cell.angle_gamma   90.00
#
_symmetry.space_group_name_H-M   'P 1'
#
loop_
_entity.id
_entity.type
_entity.pdbx_description
1 polymer ?
#
loop_
_entity_poly.entity_id
_entity_poly.type
_entity_poly.pdbx_seq_one_letter_code
_entity_poly.pdbx_strand_id
1 'polypeptide(L)'
;MSRTTATVPDDLTDLMEGAVRAGIFENKSDAIRHVLREYFEENQNARIAAAVSLYKNGESTLGTAARLAGVNRFEMRDKLREEGVELRFGPEDMDAAKDNIEAARNLE
;
A
#
# COMPACT_ATOMS: atom_id res chain seq x y z
N MET A 1 -2.52 6.64 -12.74
CA MET A 1 -1.56 5.98 -11.82
C MET A 1 -0.44 6.96 -11.51
N SER A 2 0.11 6.96 -10.30
CA SER A 2 1.29 7.76 -9.97
C SER A 2 2.51 7.23 -10.73
N ARG A 3 3.40 8.14 -11.18
CA ARG A 3 4.64 7.78 -11.85
C ARG A 3 5.78 7.74 -10.84
N THR A 4 6.58 6.69 -10.88
CA THR A 4 7.77 6.52 -10.05
C THR A 4 8.97 6.30 -10.96
N THR A 5 10.10 6.95 -10.66
CA THR A 5 11.38 6.69 -11.31
C THR A 5 12.26 5.91 -10.32
N ALA A 6 12.84 4.81 -10.77
CA ALA A 6 13.73 3.98 -9.98
C ALA A 6 14.98 3.62 -10.79
N THR A 7 16.09 3.42 -10.09
CA THR A 7 17.30 2.83 -10.68
C THR A 7 17.25 1.33 -10.46
N VAL A 8 17.45 0.57 -11.53
CA VAL A 8 17.39 -0.89 -11.54
C VAL A 8 18.73 -1.39 -12.10
N PRO A 9 19.33 -2.44 -11.52
CA PRO A 9 20.53 -3.08 -12.07
C PRO A 9 20.41 -3.40 -13.57
N ASP A 10 21.55 -3.32 -14.28
CA ASP A 10 21.59 -3.48 -15.74
C ASP A 10 21.11 -4.87 -16.18
N ASP A 11 21.49 -5.92 -15.46
CA ASP A 11 21.07 -7.31 -15.72
C ASP A 11 19.55 -7.48 -15.63
N LEU A 12 18.90 -6.89 -14.63
CA LEU A 12 17.46 -6.89 -14.50
C LEU A 12 16.79 -6.04 -15.60
N THR A 13 17.41 -4.95 -16.01
CA THR A 13 16.93 -4.13 -17.12
C THR A 13 16.93 -4.92 -18.43
N ASP A 14 18.01 -5.64 -18.71
CA ASP A 14 18.15 -6.50 -19.89
C ASP A 14 17.12 -7.64 -19.89
N LEU A 15 16.90 -8.28 -18.73
CA LEU A 15 15.89 -9.33 -18.59
C LEU A 15 14.47 -8.79 -18.82
N MET A 16 14.13 -7.62 -18.28
CA MET A 16 12.82 -6.99 -18.54
C MET A 16 12.64 -6.67 -20.03
N GLU A 17 13.67 -6.16 -20.70
CA GLU A 17 13.61 -5.90 -22.13
C GLU A 17 13.42 -7.17 -22.95
N GLY A 18 14.16 -8.22 -22.63
CA GLY A 18 14.01 -9.54 -23.23
C GLY A 18 12.59 -10.08 -23.07
N ALA A 19 12.02 -9.98 -21.86
CA ALA A 19 10.66 -10.46 -21.56
C ALA A 19 9.58 -9.72 -22.35
N VAL A 20 9.72 -8.40 -22.53
CA VAL A 20 8.80 -7.62 -23.37
C VAL A 20 8.94 -8.02 -24.84
N ARG A 21 10.16 -8.15 -25.37
CA ARG A 21 10.38 -8.58 -26.76
C ARG A 21 9.85 -9.98 -27.04
N ALA A 22 9.90 -10.87 -26.05
CA ALA A 22 9.37 -12.22 -26.12
C ALA A 22 7.82 -12.28 -25.99
N GLY A 23 7.15 -11.16 -25.70
CA GLY A 23 5.70 -11.10 -25.53
C GLY A 23 5.19 -11.64 -24.19
N ILE A 24 6.07 -11.81 -23.19
CA ILE A 24 5.68 -12.25 -21.84
C ILE A 24 4.96 -11.12 -21.10
N PHE A 25 5.43 -9.89 -21.27
CA PHE A 25 4.81 -8.69 -20.71
C PHE A 25 4.53 -7.67 -21.82
N GLU A 26 3.46 -6.89 -21.67
CA GLU A 26 3.08 -5.86 -22.64
C GLU A 26 4.16 -4.75 -22.71
N ASN A 27 4.72 -4.39 -21.56
CA ASN A 27 5.75 -3.36 -21.43
C ASN A 27 6.47 -3.47 -20.08
N LYS A 28 7.53 -2.65 -19.88
CA LYS A 28 8.33 -2.64 -18.64
C LYS A 28 7.49 -2.34 -17.38
N SER A 29 6.48 -1.46 -17.49
CA SER A 29 5.62 -1.13 -16.35
C SER A 29 4.70 -2.29 -15.96
N ASP A 30 4.26 -3.08 -16.95
CA ASP A 30 3.49 -4.29 -16.72
C ASP A 30 4.32 -5.36 -16.01
N ALA A 31 5.56 -5.58 -16.47
CA ALA A 31 6.51 -6.48 -15.82
C ALA A 31 6.73 -6.10 -14.34
N ILE A 32 7.03 -4.83 -14.05
CA ILE A 32 7.24 -4.34 -12.68
C ILE A 32 5.99 -4.55 -11.82
N ARG A 33 4.81 -4.24 -12.36
CA ARG A 33 3.55 -4.41 -11.62
C ARG A 33 3.29 -5.88 -11.29
N HIS A 34 3.58 -6.78 -12.23
CA HIS A 34 3.43 -8.22 -12.04
C HIS A 34 4.34 -8.70 -10.90
N VAL A 35 5.63 -8.41 -10.97
CA VAL A 35 6.63 -8.84 -9.98
C VAL A 35 6.33 -8.28 -8.59
N LEU A 36 5.98 -6.99 -8.47
CA LEU A 36 5.64 -6.40 -7.17
C LEU A 36 4.37 -7.03 -6.57
N ARG A 37 3.39 -7.36 -7.41
CA ARG A 37 2.16 -8.01 -6.94
C ARG A 37 2.46 -9.41 -6.44
N GLU A 38 3.14 -10.21 -7.24
CA GLU A 38 3.54 -11.58 -6.90
C GLU A 38 4.34 -11.61 -5.59
N TYR A 39 5.34 -10.72 -5.45
CA TYR A 39 6.12 -10.60 -4.22
C TYR A 39 5.24 -10.39 -2.98
N PHE A 40 4.27 -9.47 -3.01
CA PHE A 40 3.40 -9.22 -1.86
C PHE A 40 2.28 -10.26 -1.68
N GLU A 41 1.94 -11.02 -2.71
CA GLU A 41 1.04 -12.17 -2.60
C GLU A 41 1.73 -13.34 -1.90
N GLU A 42 3.00 -13.60 -2.22
CA GLU A 42 3.80 -14.66 -1.61
C GLU A 42 4.36 -14.28 -0.23
N ASN A 43 4.59 -12.99 0.02
CA ASN A 43 5.21 -12.49 1.25
C ASN A 43 4.22 -11.68 2.10
N GLN A 44 3.20 -12.35 2.63
CA GLN A 44 2.13 -11.70 3.43
C GLN A 44 2.68 -10.91 4.63
N ASN A 45 3.72 -11.40 5.31
CA ASN A 45 4.35 -10.66 6.40
C ASN A 45 4.98 -9.33 5.93
N ALA A 46 5.64 -9.32 4.78
CA ALA A 46 6.19 -8.10 4.19
C ALA A 46 5.07 -7.12 3.78
N ARG A 47 3.96 -7.66 3.25
CA ARG A 47 2.77 -6.88 2.90
C ARG A 47 2.15 -6.20 4.13
N ILE A 48 1.98 -6.94 5.22
CA ILE A 48 1.50 -6.40 6.51
C ILE A 48 2.47 -5.35 7.04
N ALA A 49 3.78 -5.64 7.07
CA ALA A 49 4.80 -4.70 7.55
C ALA A 49 4.79 -3.38 6.77
N ALA A 50 4.66 -3.43 5.44
CA ALA A 50 4.55 -2.24 4.60
C ALA A 50 3.30 -1.41 4.96
N ALA A 51 2.14 -2.06 5.14
CA ALA A 51 0.91 -1.40 5.55
C ALA A 51 0.99 -0.80 6.96
N VAL A 52 1.63 -1.50 7.90
CA VAL A 52 1.90 -0.99 9.26
C VAL A 52 2.78 0.25 9.20
N SER A 53 3.84 0.25 8.39
CA SER A 53 4.72 1.41 8.22
C SER A 53 3.95 2.63 7.71
N LEU A 54 3.11 2.47 6.69
CA LEU A 54 2.28 3.55 6.16
C LEU A 54 1.30 4.10 7.22
N TYR A 55 0.73 3.22 8.06
CA TYR A 55 -0.14 3.68 9.15
C TYR A 55 0.65 4.40 10.23
N LYS A 56 1.79 3.86 10.65
CA LYS A 56 2.62 4.43 11.70
C LYS A 56 3.10 5.84 11.35
N ASN A 57 3.39 6.10 10.07
CA ASN A 57 3.86 7.39 9.58
C ASN A 57 2.74 8.41 9.30
N GLY A 58 1.48 8.07 9.54
CA GLY A 58 0.37 8.97 9.23
C GLY A 58 -0.09 8.97 7.77
N GLU A 59 0.62 8.26 6.89
CA GLU A 59 0.41 8.26 5.42
C GLU A 59 -0.84 7.47 5.00
N SER A 60 -1.44 6.70 5.92
CA SER A 60 -2.67 5.96 5.66
C SER A 60 -3.59 5.95 6.88
N THR A 61 -4.90 5.81 6.60
CA THR A 61 -5.92 5.52 7.62
C THR A 61 -5.92 4.03 7.98
N LEU A 62 -6.58 3.65 9.09
CA LEU A 62 -6.70 2.25 9.49
C LEU A 62 -7.34 1.39 8.40
N GLY A 63 -8.37 1.91 7.72
CA GLY A 63 -9.04 1.21 6.63
C GLY A 63 -8.14 1.03 5.40
N THR A 64 -7.37 2.06 5.04
CA THR A 64 -6.40 1.97 3.93
C THR A 64 -5.29 0.97 4.24
N ALA A 65 -4.76 0.99 5.47
CA ALA A 65 -3.76 0.03 5.91
C ALA A 65 -4.30 -1.41 5.88
N ALA A 66 -5.52 -1.64 6.38
CA ALA A 66 -6.17 -2.96 6.34
C ALA A 66 -6.34 -3.48 4.91
N ARG A 67 -6.82 -2.64 3.99
CA ARG A 67 -6.94 -2.96 2.57
C ARG A 67 -5.60 -3.31 1.93
N LEU A 68 -4.56 -2.53 2.23
CA LEU A 68 -3.21 -2.79 1.71
C LEU A 68 -2.62 -4.08 2.27
N ALA A 69 -2.82 -4.37 3.56
CA ALA A 69 -2.42 -5.60 4.22
C ALA A 69 -3.22 -6.84 3.78
N GLY A 70 -4.39 -6.66 3.14
CA GLY A 70 -5.24 -7.77 2.74
C GLY A 70 -6.05 -8.38 3.89
N VAL A 71 -6.30 -7.62 4.95
CA VAL A 71 -7.01 -8.05 6.15
C VAL A 71 -8.20 -7.13 6.44
N ASN A 72 -9.09 -7.55 7.32
CA ASN A 72 -10.16 -6.68 7.77
C ASN A 72 -9.68 -5.65 8.82
N ARG A 73 -10.49 -4.62 9.09
CA ARG A 73 -10.12 -3.52 10.00
C ARG A 73 -9.82 -3.96 11.44
N PHE A 74 -10.44 -5.05 11.91
CA PHE A 74 -10.23 -5.57 13.26
C PHE A 74 -8.91 -6.33 13.34
N GLU A 75 -8.62 -7.17 12.34
CA GLU A 75 -7.33 -7.85 12.21
C GLU A 75 -6.18 -6.83 12.10
N MET A 76 -6.34 -5.78 11.29
CA MET A 76 -5.33 -4.72 11.19
C MET A 76 -5.08 -4.02 12.53
N ARG A 77 -6.13 -3.75 13.30
CA ARG A 77 -6.02 -3.17 14.64
C ARG A 77 -5.19 -4.07 15.56
N ASP A 78 -5.41 -5.37 15.49
CA ASP A 78 -4.70 -6.33 16.33
C ASP A 78 -3.22 -6.44 15.88
N LYS A 79 -2.94 -6.40 14.56
CA LYS A 79 -1.56 -6.30 14.02
C LYS A 79 -0.82 -5.03 14.44
N LEU A 80 -1.49 -3.88 14.43
CA LEU A 80 -0.88 -2.63 14.90
C LEU A 80 -0.50 -2.71 16.39
N ARG A 81 -1.33 -3.35 17.22
CA ARG A 81 -1.02 -3.56 18.64
C ARG A 81 0.14 -4.53 18.87
N GLU A 82 0.19 -5.62 18.10
CA GLU A 82 1.31 -6.58 18.12
C GLU A 82 2.66 -5.87 17.86
N GLU A 83 2.65 -4.88 16.96
CA GLU A 83 3.82 -4.06 16.58
C GLU A 83 4.04 -2.83 17.49
N GLY A 84 3.27 -2.69 18.58
CA GLY A 84 3.39 -1.56 19.51
C GLY A 84 3.02 -0.20 18.91
N VAL A 85 2.22 -0.18 17.84
CA VAL A 85 1.76 1.04 17.17
C VAL A 85 0.48 1.54 17.83
N GLU A 86 0.51 2.79 18.32
CA GLU A 86 -0.67 3.43 18.89
C GLU A 86 -1.77 3.65 17.84
N LEU A 87 -3.00 3.33 18.22
CA LEU A 87 -4.16 3.52 17.36
C LEU A 87 -4.59 4.99 17.40
N ARG A 88 -4.58 5.63 16.24
CA ARG A 88 -5.15 6.95 16.02
C ARG A 88 -6.67 6.83 15.94
N PHE A 89 -7.34 7.26 17.00
CA PHE A 89 -8.79 7.31 17.08
C PHE A 89 -9.28 8.75 16.93
N GLY A 90 -10.24 8.95 16.05
CA GLY A 90 -10.86 10.25 15.84
C GLY A 90 -10.00 11.21 15.00
N PRO A 91 -10.55 12.41 14.74
CA PRO A 91 -9.83 13.47 14.04
C PRO A 91 -8.66 13.99 14.87
N GLU A 92 -7.57 14.34 14.20
CA GLU A 92 -6.34 14.82 14.85
C GLU A 92 -6.55 16.19 15.53
N ASP A 93 -7.47 16.99 14.99
CA ASP A 93 -7.89 18.27 15.55
C ASP A 93 -9.36 18.60 15.23
N MET A 94 -9.81 19.77 15.68
CA MET A 94 -11.18 20.24 15.51
C MET A 94 -11.53 20.60 14.06
N ASP A 95 -10.56 20.93 13.23
CA ASP A 95 -10.81 21.28 11.83
C ASP A 95 -10.96 19.99 11.00
N ALA A 96 -10.08 19.01 11.21
CA ALA A 96 -10.26 17.64 10.71
C ALA A 96 -11.59 17.02 11.20
N ALA A 97 -12.05 17.36 12.40
CA ALA A 97 -13.36 16.93 12.89
C ALA A 97 -14.51 17.51 12.05
N LYS A 98 -14.45 18.80 11.71
CA LYS A 98 -15.46 19.47 10.88
C LYS A 98 -15.46 18.90 9.46
N ASP A 99 -14.29 18.70 8.87
CA ASP A 99 -14.13 18.13 7.52
C ASP A 99 -14.77 16.74 7.44
N ASN A 100 -14.52 15.90 8.46
CA ASN A 100 -15.14 14.57 8.55
C ASN A 100 -16.67 14.64 8.67
N ILE A 101 -17.21 15.59 9.45
CA ILE A 101 -18.66 15.78 9.58
C ILE A 101 -19.27 16.26 8.27
N GLU A 102 -18.62 17.18 7.56
CA GLU A 102 -19.08 17.69 6.27
C GLU A 102 -19.08 16.58 5.21
N ALA A 103 -17.99 15.81 5.11
CA ALA A 103 -17.91 14.65 4.23
C ALA A 103 -19.02 13.62 4.51
N ALA A 104 -19.31 13.34 5.79
CA ALA A 104 -20.38 12.42 6.19
C ALA A 104 -21.78 12.93 5.82
N ARG A 105 -22.00 14.26 5.82
CA ARG A 105 -23.26 14.88 5.41
C ARG A 105 -23.50 14.84 3.90
N ASN A 106 -22.43 14.74 3.10
CA ASN A 106 -22.48 14.76 1.64
C ASN A 106 -22.46 13.35 1.01
N LEU A 107 -22.57 12.29 1.82
CA LEU A 107 -22.80 10.92 1.36
C LEU A 107 -24.30 10.74 1.05
N GLU A 108 -24.73 11.15 -0.15
CA GLU A 108 -26.01 10.76 -0.76
C GLU A 108 -25.88 9.50 -1.60
#